data_AF-A0A973H8J9-F1
#
_entry.id   AF-A0A973H8J9-F1
#
_cell.length_a   1.000
_cell.length_b   1.000
_cell.length_c   1.000
_cell.angle_alpha   90.00
_cell.angle_beta   90.00
_cell.angle_gamma   90.00
#
_symmetry.space_group_name_H-M   'P 1'
#
loop_
_entity.id
_entity.type
_entity.pdbx_description
1 polymer ?
#
loop_
_entity_poly.entity_id
_entity_poly.type
_entity_poly.pdbx_seq_one_letter_code
_entity_poly.pdbx_strand_id
1 'polypeptide(L)'
;GGFGVAWCDDPRLHPREPLADVLRKLISALEREPGSLCPVCSGERLTWMYDLAHEPSSGPVCTDCGIVVPRPVLTPEALAASRRGRLLVSA
;
A
#
# COMPACT_ATOMS: atom_id res chain seq x y z
N GLY A 1 8.30 21.62 13.46
CA GLY A 1 7.26 20.70 13.00
C GLY A 1 7.49 20.45 11.53
N GLY A 2 7.79 19.21 11.14
CA GLY A 2 7.83 18.84 9.72
C GLY A 2 6.42 18.98 9.16
N PHE A 3 6.28 19.62 8.01
CA PHE A 3 5.00 19.74 7.33
C PHE A 3 4.46 18.31 7.13
N GLY A 4 3.26 18.03 7.65
CA GLY A 4 2.58 16.74 7.54
C GLY A 4 2.14 16.43 6.10
N VAL A 5 3.06 16.58 5.15
CA VAL A 5 2.86 16.35 3.73
C VAL A 5 3.22 14.89 3.48
N ALA A 6 2.19 14.09 3.19
CA ALA A 6 2.39 12.77 2.62
C ALA A 6 2.71 12.94 1.13
N TRP A 7 3.86 12.42 0.71
CA TRP A 7 4.26 12.42 -0.69
C TRP A 7 3.48 11.33 -1.41
N CYS A 8 2.71 11.73 -2.42
CA CYS A 8 1.97 10.82 -3.29
C CYS A 8 2.75 10.65 -4.59
N ASP A 9 2.82 9.42 -5.09
CA ASP A 9 3.40 9.15 -6.42
C ASP A 9 2.46 9.65 -7.53
N ASP A 10 1.16 9.29 -7.46
CA ASP A 10 0.07 9.93 -8.21
C ASP A 10 -0.81 10.74 -7.24
N PRO A 11 -0.89 12.08 -7.34
CA PRO A 11 -1.71 12.90 -6.45
C PRO A 11 -3.22 12.68 -6.62
N ARG A 12 -3.66 11.89 -7.61
CA ARG A 12 -5.08 11.48 -7.79
C ARG A 12 -5.40 10.17 -7.06
N LEU A 13 -4.39 9.43 -6.63
CA LEU A 13 -4.52 8.16 -5.93
C LEU A 13 -4.07 8.34 -4.49
N HIS A 14 -5.03 8.71 -3.63
CA HIS A 14 -4.80 8.88 -2.20
C HIS A 14 -6.01 8.39 -1.40
N PRO A 15 -5.85 8.04 -0.12
CA PRO A 15 -6.99 7.76 0.75
C PRO A 15 -7.91 8.98 0.86
N ARG A 16 -9.21 8.73 1.02
CA ARG A 16 -10.21 9.79 1.18
C ARG A 16 -10.38 10.21 2.64
N GLU A 17 -10.01 9.33 3.56
CA GLU A 17 -10.10 9.54 4.98
C GLU A 17 -9.00 10.47 5.50
N PRO A 18 -9.25 11.18 6.63
CA PRO A 18 -8.23 11.95 7.31
C PRO A 18 -6.96 11.13 7.60
N LEU A 19 -5.78 11.76 7.51
CA LEU A 19 -4.49 11.09 7.74
C LEU A 19 -4.45 10.34 9.09
N ALA A 20 -5.01 10.92 10.15
CA ALA A 20 -5.07 10.27 11.45
C ALA A 20 -5.84 8.93 11.41
N ASP A 21 -6.91 8.86 10.64
CA ASP A 21 -7.72 7.65 10.50
C ASP A 21 -6.98 6.59 9.66
N VAL A 22 -6.30 7.02 8.59
CA VAL A 22 -5.44 6.14 7.79
C VAL A 22 -4.33 5.53 8.65
N LEU A 23 -3.63 6.35 9.44
CA LEU A 23 -2.58 5.88 10.34
C LEU A 23 -3.11 4.92 11.40
N ARG A 24 -4.27 5.20 12.00
CA ARG A 24 -4.91 4.26 12.95
C ARG A 24 -5.24 2.93 12.29
N LYS A 25 -5.80 2.92 11.07
CA LYS A 25 -6.08 1.68 10.32
C LYS A 25 -4.80 0.87 10.06
N LEU A 26 -3.71 1.53 9.65
CA LEU A 26 -2.42 0.88 9.42
C LEU A 26 -1.84 0.26 10.70
N ILE A 27 -1.86 1.02 11.81
CA ILE A 27 -1.39 0.53 13.11
C ILE A 27 -2.24 -0.68 13.56
N SER A 28 -3.57 -0.56 13.51
CA SER A 28 -4.47 -1.66 13.87
C SER A 28 -4.28 -2.90 13.00
N ALA A 29 -3.86 -2.76 11.75
CA ALA A 29 -3.56 -3.90 10.88
C ALA A 29 -2.23 -4.58 11.26
N LEU A 30 -1.22 -3.82 11.69
CA LEU A 30 0.05 -4.37 12.19
C LEU A 30 -0.12 -5.17 13.50
N GLU A 31 -1.17 -4.87 14.27
CA GLU A 31 -1.49 -5.55 15.53
C GLU A 31 -2.37 -6.79 15.36
N ARG A 32 -2.77 -7.13 14.12
CA ARG A 32 -3.67 -8.24 13.80
C ARG A 32 -2.98 -9.28 12.92
N GLU A 33 -3.68 -10.39 12.69
CA GLU A 33 -3.25 -11.38 11.71
C GLU A 33 -3.18 -10.76 10.30
N PRO A 34 -2.14 -11.09 9.51
CA PRO A 34 -2.01 -10.58 8.15
C PRO A 34 -3.20 -10.94 7.26
N GLY A 35 -3.58 -10.04 6.36
CA GLY A 35 -4.71 -10.20 5.45
C GLY A 35 -4.32 -10.15 3.97
N SER A 36 -5.30 -10.37 3.09
CA SER A 36 -5.09 -10.27 1.63
C SER A 36 -5.47 -8.91 1.04
N LEU A 37 -6.03 -8.02 1.85
CA LEU A 37 -6.62 -6.75 1.41
C LEU A 37 -5.81 -5.55 1.86
N CYS A 38 -6.01 -4.41 1.20
CA CYS A 38 -5.53 -3.13 1.70
C CYS A 38 -6.21 -2.81 3.05
N PRO A 39 -5.47 -2.56 4.14
CA PRO A 39 -6.07 -2.24 5.44
C PRO A 39 -6.76 -0.87 5.49
N VAL A 40 -6.53 -0.01 4.49
CA VAL A 40 -7.09 1.34 4.44
C VAL A 40 -8.45 1.36 3.76
N CYS A 41 -8.52 0.84 2.53
CA CYS A 41 -9.72 0.89 1.69
C CYS A 41 -10.39 -0.47 1.45
N SER A 42 -9.84 -1.57 2.02
CA SER A 42 -10.29 -2.95 1.79
C SER A 42 -10.19 -3.44 0.34
N GLY A 43 -9.50 -2.71 -0.53
CA GLY A 43 -9.27 -3.11 -1.92
C GLY A 43 -8.33 -4.30 -2.07
N GLU A 44 -8.55 -5.08 -3.13
CA GLU A 44 -7.77 -6.28 -3.47
C GLU A 44 -6.60 -5.97 -4.42
N ARG A 45 -6.62 -4.81 -5.08
CA ARG A 45 -5.67 -4.46 -6.14
C ARG A 45 -4.35 -3.96 -5.56
N LEU A 46 -3.46 -4.90 -5.26
CA LEU A 46 -2.11 -4.64 -4.77
C LEU A 46 -1.09 -4.92 -5.87
N THR A 47 -0.23 -3.94 -6.18
CA THR A 47 0.83 -4.06 -7.19
C THR A 47 2.19 -3.75 -6.57
N TRP A 48 3.20 -4.57 -6.84
CA TRP A 48 4.56 -4.26 -6.44
C TRP A 48 5.13 -3.13 -7.29
N MET A 49 5.44 -2.00 -6.66
CA MET A 49 6.10 -0.87 -7.30
C MET A 49 7.58 -0.81 -6.93
N TYR A 50 8.38 -0.35 -7.88
CA TYR A 50 9.80 -0.06 -7.72
C TYR A 50 10.02 1.44 -7.85
N ASP A 51 11.21 1.91 -7.46
CA ASP A 51 11.63 3.31 -7.58
C ASP A 51 10.66 4.30 -6.91
N LEU A 52 10.04 3.87 -5.80
CA LEU A 52 9.22 4.75 -4.98
C LEU A 52 10.09 5.90 -4.50
N ALA A 53 9.55 7.12 -4.55
CA ALA A 53 10.30 8.34 -4.25
C ALA A 53 10.89 8.38 -2.81
N HIS A 54 10.44 7.48 -1.92
CA HIS A 54 10.79 7.42 -0.51
C HIS A 54 10.97 5.97 -0.06
N GLU A 55 11.67 5.77 1.06
CA GLU A 55 11.80 4.44 1.66
C GLU A 55 10.45 3.92 2.22
N PRO A 56 10.10 2.64 1.99
CA PRO A 56 10.85 1.67 1.19
C PRO A 56 10.79 2.01 -0.30
N SER A 57 11.95 2.03 -0.98
CA SER A 57 12.07 2.34 -2.42
C SER A 57 11.38 1.30 -3.33
N SER A 58 10.91 0.19 -2.76
CA SER A 58 10.00 -0.74 -3.43
C SER A 58 9.05 -1.43 -2.44
N GLY A 59 7.82 -1.68 -2.88
CA GLY A 59 6.81 -2.26 -2.00
C GLY A 59 5.45 -2.50 -2.67
N PRO A 60 4.54 -3.20 -2.01
CA PRO A 60 3.18 -3.38 -2.51
C PRO A 60 2.39 -2.08 -2.34
N VAL A 61 1.84 -1.57 -3.43
CA VAL A 61 1.00 -0.37 -3.46
C VAL A 61 -0.42 -0.77 -3.80
N CYS A 62 -1.38 -0.26 -3.02
CA CYS A 62 -2.79 -0.40 -3.37
C CYS A 62 -3.12 0.56 -4.50
N THR A 63 -3.55 0.06 -5.66
CA THR A 63 -3.85 0.90 -6.82
C THR A 63 -5.19 1.63 -6.70
N ASP A 64 -6.02 1.29 -5.70
CA ASP A 64 -7.29 1.95 -5.45
C ASP A 64 -7.12 3.20 -4.56
N CYS A 65 -6.17 3.21 -3.60
CA CYS A 65 -5.97 4.34 -2.67
C CYS A 65 -4.54 4.87 -2.58
N GLY A 66 -3.58 4.31 -3.33
CA GLY A 66 -2.21 4.82 -3.48
C GLY A 66 -1.26 4.54 -2.31
N ILE A 67 -1.72 3.90 -1.23
CA ILE A 67 -0.86 3.62 -0.07
C ILE A 67 0.11 2.47 -0.37
N VAL A 68 1.38 2.69 -0.01
CA VAL A 68 2.37 1.62 0.15
C VAL A 68 1.97 0.79 1.37
N VAL A 69 1.43 -0.39 1.13
CA VAL A 69 0.93 -1.28 2.18
C VAL A 69 2.11 -1.89 2.93
N PRO A 70 2.17 -1.81 4.27
CA PRO A 70 3.25 -2.44 5.02
C PRO A 70 3.29 -3.95 4.77
N ARG A 71 4.45 -4.48 4.39
CA ARG A 71 4.62 -5.92 4.10
C ARG A 71 4.13 -6.84 5.23
N PRO A 72 4.33 -6.54 6.53
CA PRO A 72 3.87 -7.42 7.62
C PRO A 72 2.35 -7.55 7.73
N VAL A 73 1.57 -6.61 7.17
CA VAL A 73 0.09 -6.69 7.24
C VAL A 73 -0.51 -7.58 6.15
N LEU A 74 0.31 -8.05 5.20
CA LEU A 74 -0.13 -8.88 4.08
C LEU A 74 0.26 -10.34 4.32
N THR A 75 -0.63 -11.27 3.95
CA THR A 75 -0.26 -12.68 3.90
C THR A 75 0.85 -12.91 2.87
N PRO A 76 1.66 -13.98 3.02
CA PRO A 76 2.68 -14.33 2.03
C PRO A 76 2.11 -14.48 0.61
N GLU A 77 0.89 -15.01 0.47
CA GLU A 77 0.22 -15.23 -0.80
C GLU A 77 -0.17 -13.91 -1.48
N ALA A 78 -0.69 -12.95 -0.70
CA ALA A 78 -1.01 -11.62 -1.19
C ALA A 78 0.25 -10.84 -1.60
N LEU A 79 1.31 -10.97 -0.80
CA LEU A 79 2.62 -10.39 -1.15
C LEU A 79 3.17 -11.00 -2.44
N ALA A 80 3.10 -12.33 -2.59
CA ALA A 80 3.50 -13.00 -3.83
C ALA A 80 2.62 -12.58 -5.02
N ALA A 81 1.31 -12.41 -4.81
CA ALA A 81 0.37 -11.96 -5.84
C ALA A 81 0.71 -10.57 -6.37
N SER A 82 0.97 -9.62 -5.47
CA SER A 82 1.34 -8.25 -5.86
C SER A 82 2.58 -8.18 -6.77
N ARG A 83 3.51 -9.13 -6.63
CA ARG A 83 4.72 -9.23 -7.47
C ARG A 83 4.46 -9.85 -8.84
N ARG A 84 3.38 -10.64 -9.00
CA ARG A 84 3.07 -11.35 -10.25
C ARG A 84 2.48 -10.44 -11.33
N GLY A 85 1.91 -9.29 -11.00
CA GLY A 85 1.31 -8.36 -11.98
C GLY A 85 2.26 -7.92 -13.11
N ARG A 86 3.58 -8.04 -12.91
CA ARG A 86 4.60 -7.76 -13.93
C ARG A 86 4.74 -8.84 -15.01
N LEU A 87 4.34 -10.09 -14.74
CA LEU A 87 4.48 -11.20 -15.71
C LEU A 87 3.50 -11.10 -16.89
N LEU A 88 2.43 -10.33 -16.78
CA LEU A 88 1.40 -10.20 -17.83
C LEU A 88 1.59 -8.95 -18.71
N VAL A 89 2.58 -8.09 -18.42
CA VAL A 89 2.93 -6.92 -19.23
C VAL A 89 4.32 -7.11 -19.83
N SER A 90 4.42 -8.12 -20.68
CA SER A 90 5.55 -8.34 -21.59
C SER A 90 5.00 -9.00 -22.85
N ALA A 91 4.35 -8.19 -23.69
CA ALA A 91 3.98 -8.49 -25.06
C ALA A 91 4.03 -7.19 -25.87
#